data_AF-A0A9X6BDU0-F1
#
_entry.id   AF-A0A9X6BDU0-F1
#
_cell.length_a   1.000
_cell.length_b   1.000
_cell.length_c   1.000
_cell.angle_alpha   90.00
_cell.angle_beta   90.00
_cell.angle_gamma   90.00
#
_symmetry.space_group_name_H-M   'P 1'
#
loop_
_entity.id
_entity.type
_entity.pdbx_description
1 polymer ?
#
loop_
_entity_poly.entity_id
_entity_poly.type
_entity_poly.pdbx_seq_one_letter_code
_entity_poly.pdbx_strand_id
1 'polypeptide(L)'
;MANNHYEATGVLVLDRVTPVIRALFGGFQLDADYPGNGDAYIALVASNPPSWDDLREELVELAKPLGYTSSAQAIPAVGDVLQVLARHFGAEGNMALMSLIGREQFDDAADLHALFLLATCFDDGHHLREIRFEGCWRCDKPRLFEFGGEGQYLSREFDAHSASGHALQLGHLVREALSSGDFDQGATVIAREASRLLAGIHNAAHRRQLQRRVVWHLIEGLCADGEQ
;
A
#
# COMPACT_ATOMS: atom_id res chain seq x y z
N MET A 1 -10.48 5.84 -29.48
CA MET A 1 -9.79 5.61 -28.20
C MET A 1 -10.66 4.72 -27.33
N ALA A 2 -10.05 3.87 -26.50
CA ALA A 2 -10.73 3.18 -25.41
C ALA A 2 -10.46 3.97 -24.13
N ASN A 3 -11.43 4.03 -23.25
CA ASN A 3 -11.30 4.67 -21.96
C ASN A 3 -11.05 3.59 -20.91
N ASN A 4 -9.98 3.77 -20.16
CA ASN A 4 -9.59 2.88 -19.07
C ASN A 4 -9.84 3.60 -17.75
N HIS A 5 -10.47 2.89 -16.81
CA HIS A 5 -10.80 3.40 -15.50
C HIS A 5 -10.28 2.41 -14.47
N TYR A 6 -9.49 2.88 -13.52
CA TYR A 6 -9.11 2.07 -12.37
C TYR A 6 -10.12 2.28 -11.25
N GLU A 7 -10.71 1.19 -10.78
CA GLU A 7 -11.65 1.18 -9.66
C GLU A 7 -11.14 0.17 -8.64
N ALA A 8 -11.36 0.45 -7.37
CA ALA A 8 -10.90 -0.43 -6.32
C ALA A 8 -11.73 -0.32 -5.05
N THR A 9 -11.70 -1.37 -4.26
CA THR A 9 -12.37 -1.46 -2.96
C THR A 9 -11.41 -2.04 -1.94
N GLY A 10 -11.62 -1.69 -0.67
CA GLY A 10 -10.82 -2.25 0.39
C GLY A 10 -11.45 -2.09 1.75
N VAL A 11 -10.71 -2.61 2.72
CA VAL A 11 -11.06 -2.60 4.13
C VAL A 11 -9.88 -2.06 4.91
N LEU A 12 -10.14 -1.04 5.71
CA LEU A 12 -9.26 -0.58 6.77
C LEU A 12 -9.58 -1.39 8.03
N VAL A 13 -8.62 -2.16 8.54
CA VAL A 13 -8.80 -2.97 9.74
C VAL A 13 -8.27 -2.18 10.93
N LEU A 14 -9.19 -1.70 11.76
CA LEU A 14 -8.95 -0.73 12.84
C LEU A 14 -9.92 -1.00 14.00
N ASP A 15 -9.87 -0.17 15.05
CA ASP A 15 -10.81 -0.29 16.17
C ASP A 15 -12.05 0.57 15.96
N ARG A 16 -11.87 1.77 15.39
CA ARG A 16 -12.93 2.73 15.07
C ARG A 16 -12.45 3.81 14.11
N VAL A 17 -13.37 4.32 13.29
CA VAL A 17 -13.09 5.47 12.43
C VAL A 17 -13.02 6.76 13.27
N THR A 18 -11.82 7.31 13.39
CA THR A 18 -11.51 8.55 14.12
C THR A 18 -11.33 9.75 13.17
N PRO A 19 -11.17 10.99 13.69
CA PRO A 19 -10.86 12.14 12.85
C PRO A 19 -9.64 11.95 11.94
N VAL A 20 -8.55 11.32 12.41
CA VAL A 20 -7.39 11.03 11.54
C VAL A 20 -7.78 10.13 10.38
N ILE A 21 -8.51 9.03 10.64
CA ILE A 21 -8.94 8.10 9.58
C ILE A 21 -9.87 8.80 8.58
N ARG A 22 -10.78 9.66 9.05
CA ARG A 22 -11.65 10.44 8.17
C ARG A 22 -10.86 11.40 7.29
N ALA A 23 -9.87 12.09 7.84
CA ALA A 23 -9.05 13.03 7.08
C ALA A 23 -8.21 12.32 6.00
N LEU A 24 -7.64 11.15 6.32
CA LEU A 24 -6.77 10.41 5.40
C LEU A 24 -7.53 9.62 4.33
N PHE A 25 -8.67 9.03 4.70
CA PHE A 25 -9.40 8.08 3.84
C PHE A 25 -10.79 8.56 3.41
N GLY A 26 -11.23 9.75 3.82
CA GLY A 26 -12.55 10.29 3.48
C GLY A 26 -12.80 10.40 1.97
N GLY A 27 -11.75 10.66 1.19
CA GLY A 27 -11.80 10.69 -0.28
C GLY A 27 -12.07 9.32 -0.94
N PHE A 28 -11.94 8.22 -0.20
CA PHE A 28 -12.19 6.85 -0.69
C PHE A 28 -13.60 6.35 -0.33
N GLN A 29 -14.66 7.16 -0.44
CA GLN A 29 -16.03 6.75 -0.09
C GLN A 29 -16.13 5.98 1.25
N LEU A 30 -15.42 6.47 2.26
CA LEU A 30 -15.25 5.79 3.54
C LEU A 30 -16.60 5.51 4.20
N ASP A 31 -16.86 4.23 4.48
CA ASP A 31 -18.01 3.78 5.27
C ASP A 31 -17.50 3.15 6.56
N ALA A 32 -17.84 3.77 7.69
CA ALA A 32 -17.41 3.33 9.02
C ALA A 32 -18.22 2.14 9.56
N ASP A 33 -19.40 1.89 9.00
CA ASP A 33 -20.37 0.91 9.51
C ASP A 33 -20.36 -0.39 8.71
N TYR A 34 -19.65 -0.43 7.57
CA TYR A 34 -19.46 -1.60 6.72
C TYR A 34 -17.95 -1.91 6.58
N PRO A 35 -17.48 -3.17 6.68
CA PRO A 35 -18.24 -4.40 6.95
C PRO A 35 -18.67 -4.60 8.42
N GLY A 36 -18.26 -3.70 9.33
CA GLY A 36 -18.58 -3.75 10.76
C GLY A 36 -17.48 -4.37 11.62
N ASN A 37 -17.72 -4.51 12.93
CA ASN A 37 -16.76 -5.04 13.93
C ASN A 37 -15.44 -4.26 14.08
N GLY A 38 -15.44 -2.95 13.79
CA GLY A 38 -14.25 -2.10 13.86
C GLY A 38 -13.53 -1.92 12.51
N ASP A 39 -13.89 -2.74 11.51
CA ASP A 39 -13.39 -2.59 10.15
C ASP A 39 -14.23 -1.58 9.36
N ALA A 40 -13.58 -0.78 8.51
CA ALA A 40 -14.21 0.25 7.70
C ALA A 40 -13.93 0.04 6.21
N TYR A 41 -14.94 0.24 5.38
CA TYR A 41 -14.88 0.08 3.94
C TYR A 41 -14.37 1.35 3.27
N ILE A 42 -13.56 1.17 2.23
CA ILE A 42 -13.11 2.23 1.34
C ILE A 42 -13.27 1.81 -0.12
N ALA A 43 -13.54 2.75 -0.99
CA ALA A 43 -13.57 2.58 -2.44
C ALA A 43 -12.91 3.74 -3.17
N LEU A 44 -12.05 3.41 -4.12
CA LEU A 44 -11.51 4.35 -5.09
C LEU A 44 -12.36 4.27 -6.36
N VAL A 45 -12.93 5.41 -6.75
CA VAL A 45 -13.70 5.54 -7.98
C VAL A 45 -12.92 6.41 -8.97
N ALA A 46 -12.72 5.91 -10.18
CA ALA A 46 -11.84 6.52 -11.17
C ALA A 46 -12.19 7.97 -11.55
N SER A 47 -13.45 8.38 -11.36
CA SER A 47 -13.93 9.73 -11.66
C SER A 47 -13.47 10.78 -10.64
N ASN A 48 -13.08 10.37 -9.45
CA ASN A 48 -12.66 11.27 -8.38
C ASN A 48 -11.60 10.61 -7.48
N PRO A 49 -10.40 10.31 -8.03
CA PRO A 49 -9.33 9.75 -7.22
C PRO A 49 -8.86 10.79 -6.18
N PRO A 50 -8.62 10.39 -4.93
CA PRO A 50 -8.17 11.31 -3.89
C PRO A 50 -6.77 11.85 -4.21
N SER A 51 -6.63 13.17 -4.19
CA SER A 51 -5.36 13.87 -4.38
C SER A 51 -4.81 14.37 -3.04
N TRP A 52 -3.52 14.68 -3.01
CA TRP A 52 -2.92 15.37 -1.86
C TRP A 52 -3.50 16.77 -1.64
N ASP A 53 -4.04 17.41 -2.67
CA ASP A 53 -4.73 18.69 -2.55
C ASP A 53 -6.05 18.54 -1.80
N ASP A 54 -6.83 17.51 -2.08
CA ASP A 54 -8.06 17.21 -1.32
C ASP A 54 -7.72 16.88 0.13
N LEU A 55 -6.67 16.07 0.34
CA LEU A 55 -6.22 15.72 1.69
C LEU A 55 -5.67 16.91 2.47
N ARG A 56 -5.07 17.89 1.79
CA ARG A 56 -4.49 19.08 2.42
C ARG A 56 -5.53 19.83 3.23
N GLU A 57 -6.73 20.02 2.70
CA GLU A 57 -7.81 20.73 3.39
C GLU A 57 -8.19 20.00 4.68
N GLU A 58 -8.41 18.69 4.60
CA GLU A 58 -8.75 17.84 5.75
C GLU A 58 -7.63 17.80 6.80
N LEU A 59 -6.37 17.70 6.38
CA LEU A 59 -5.21 17.73 7.26
C LEU A 59 -5.06 19.09 7.95
N VAL A 60 -5.34 20.19 7.25
CA VAL A 60 -5.33 21.54 7.84
C VAL A 60 -6.42 21.65 8.91
N GLU A 61 -7.65 21.20 8.64
CA GLU A 61 -8.71 21.18 9.65
C GLU A 61 -8.32 20.34 10.88
N LEU A 62 -7.68 19.19 10.67
CA LEU A 62 -7.16 18.36 11.76
C LEU A 62 -6.07 19.06 12.58
N ALA A 63 -5.22 19.87 11.94
CA ALA A 63 -4.12 20.57 12.59
C ALA A 63 -4.52 21.89 13.27
N LYS A 64 -5.64 22.52 12.89
CA LYS A 64 -6.11 23.80 13.46
C LYS A 64 -6.25 23.78 14.99
N PRO A 65 -6.94 22.79 15.61
CA PRO A 65 -7.04 22.71 17.07
C PRO A 65 -5.68 22.57 17.77
N LEU A 66 -4.66 22.12 17.04
CA LEU A 66 -3.31 21.89 17.53
C LEU A 66 -2.41 23.12 17.43
N GLY A 67 -2.99 24.26 17.05
CA GLY A 67 -2.27 25.54 16.93
C GLY A 67 -1.68 25.78 15.54
N TYR A 68 -2.07 25.03 14.51
CA TYR A 68 -1.70 25.36 13.14
C TYR A 68 -2.38 26.66 12.71
N THR A 69 -1.60 27.72 12.51
CA THR A 69 -2.07 28.99 11.96
C THR A 69 -1.59 29.10 10.52
N SER A 70 -2.49 28.91 9.55
CA SER A 70 -2.18 29.22 8.16
C SER A 70 -1.90 30.71 8.03
N SER A 71 -0.86 31.08 7.28
CA SER A 71 -0.74 32.47 6.82
C SER A 71 -1.94 32.78 5.92
N ALA A 72 -2.62 33.91 6.13
CA ALA A 72 -3.86 34.22 5.42
C ALA A 72 -3.69 34.45 3.90
N GLN A 73 -2.46 34.38 3.38
CA GLN A 73 -2.11 34.78 2.01
C GLN A 73 -1.45 33.66 1.19
N ALA A 74 -1.20 32.48 1.78
CA ALA A 74 -0.60 31.35 1.06
C ALA A 74 -1.34 30.04 1.38
N ILE A 75 -1.51 29.20 0.36
CA ILE A 75 -2.02 27.84 0.53
C ILE A 75 -0.99 27.06 1.38
N PRO A 76 -1.40 26.44 2.49
CA PRO A 76 -0.55 25.57 3.31
C PRO A 76 0.20 24.55 2.47
N ALA A 77 1.52 24.42 2.67
CA ALA A 77 2.24 23.26 2.14
C ALA A 77 1.86 22.02 2.98
N VAL A 78 1.57 20.90 2.31
CA VAL A 78 1.20 19.63 2.99
C VAL A 78 2.29 19.23 4.00
N GLY A 79 3.56 19.35 3.63
CA GLY A 79 4.69 19.06 4.51
C GLY A 79 4.68 19.85 5.83
N ASP A 80 4.32 21.14 5.79
CA ASP A 80 4.25 21.97 7.01
C ASP A 80 3.15 21.49 7.97
N VAL A 81 1.99 21.12 7.41
CA VAL A 81 0.86 20.59 8.18
C VAL A 81 1.23 19.25 8.79
N LEU A 82 1.85 18.36 8.00
CA LEU A 82 2.34 17.06 8.47
C LEU A 82 3.40 17.20 9.55
N GLN A 83 4.26 18.23 9.52
CA GLN A 83 5.24 18.50 10.57
C GLN A 83 4.58 18.87 11.90
N VAL A 84 3.50 19.65 11.86
CA VAL A 84 2.74 20.00 13.07
C VAL A 84 2.05 18.77 13.65
N LEU A 85 1.43 17.94 12.80
CA LEU A 85 0.84 16.68 13.22
C LEU A 85 1.90 15.73 13.79
N ALA A 86 3.07 15.62 13.14
CA ALA A 86 4.18 14.79 13.62
C ALA A 86 4.65 15.17 15.02
N ARG A 87 4.74 16.47 15.33
CA ARG A 87 5.04 16.95 16.69
C ARG A 87 3.96 16.55 17.68
N HIS A 88 2.69 16.75 17.32
CA HIS A 88 1.56 16.45 18.20
C HIS A 88 1.51 14.97 18.59
N PHE A 89 1.69 14.08 17.61
CA PHE A 89 1.67 12.62 17.82
C PHE A 89 3.02 12.04 18.27
N GLY A 90 4.07 12.85 18.43
CA GLY A 90 5.40 12.39 18.83
C GLY A 90 6.10 11.52 17.77
N ALA A 91 5.75 11.70 16.49
CA ALA A 91 6.23 10.90 15.36
C ALA A 91 7.48 11.47 14.66
N GLU A 92 8.10 12.53 15.19
CA GLU A 92 9.27 13.19 14.59
C GLU A 92 10.50 12.27 14.45
N GLY A 93 10.60 11.22 15.27
CA GLY A 93 11.66 10.22 15.17
C GLY A 93 11.47 9.21 14.05
N ASN A 94 10.32 9.19 13.37
CA ASN A 94 10.05 8.25 12.29
C ASN A 94 10.71 8.71 10.99
N MET A 95 11.78 8.04 10.58
CA MET A 95 12.53 8.39 9.37
C MET A 95 11.71 8.30 8.08
N ALA A 96 10.79 7.34 7.98
CA ALA A 96 9.94 7.20 6.80
C ALA A 96 8.97 8.39 6.69
N LEU A 97 8.37 8.80 7.81
CA LEU A 97 7.54 9.99 7.87
C LEU A 97 8.34 11.25 7.53
N MET A 98 9.53 11.43 8.10
CA MET A 98 10.37 12.60 7.79
C MET A 98 10.79 12.62 6.32
N SER A 99 11.05 11.45 5.72
CA SER A 99 11.33 11.34 4.29
C SER A 99 10.10 11.67 3.42
N LEU A 100 8.89 11.36 3.87
CA LEU A 100 7.65 11.74 3.20
C LEU A 100 7.43 13.26 3.29
N ILE A 101 7.63 13.85 4.47
CA ILE A 101 7.50 15.30 4.70
C ILE A 101 8.52 16.09 3.88
N GLY A 102 9.73 15.57 3.73
CA GLY A 102 10.80 16.20 2.97
C GLY A 102 10.64 16.17 1.45
N ARG A 103 9.53 15.61 0.91
CA ARG A 103 9.25 15.65 -0.52
C ARG A 103 9.01 17.10 -0.96
N GLU A 104 9.62 17.48 -2.09
CA GLU A 104 9.49 18.84 -2.63
C GLU A 104 8.06 19.15 -3.11
N GLN A 105 7.35 18.13 -3.61
CA GLN A 105 6.01 18.28 -4.19
C GLN A 105 5.11 17.09 -3.82
N PHE A 106 3.82 17.39 -3.68
CA PHE A 106 2.74 16.45 -3.41
C PHE A 106 1.75 16.50 -4.58
N ASP A 107 2.26 16.43 -5.82
CA ASP A 107 1.48 16.73 -7.02
C ASP A 107 0.79 15.47 -7.62
N ASP A 108 1.07 14.30 -7.05
CA ASP A 108 0.52 13.02 -7.47
C ASP A 108 -0.77 12.64 -6.69
N ALA A 109 -1.39 11.52 -7.06
CA ALA A 109 -2.44 10.92 -6.25
C ALA A 109 -1.90 10.54 -4.85
N ALA A 110 -2.78 10.63 -3.84
CA ALA A 110 -2.42 10.20 -2.49
C ALA A 110 -2.36 8.66 -2.42
N ASP A 111 -1.14 8.12 -2.54
CA ASP A 111 -0.93 6.67 -2.58
C ASP A 111 -1.22 6.00 -1.22
N LEU A 112 -1.77 4.78 -1.26
CA LEU A 112 -2.20 4.06 -0.05
C LEU A 112 -1.05 3.78 0.94
N HIS A 113 0.19 3.61 0.46
CA HIS A 113 1.35 3.42 1.34
C HIS A 113 1.64 4.66 2.17
N ALA A 114 1.60 5.84 1.56
CA ALA A 114 1.76 7.10 2.27
C ALA A 114 0.63 7.30 3.28
N LEU A 115 -0.62 7.01 2.92
CA LEU A 115 -1.76 7.14 3.83
C LEU A 115 -1.69 6.16 5.00
N PHE A 116 -1.28 4.91 4.74
CA PHE A 116 -1.02 3.93 5.79
C PHE A 116 0.07 4.42 6.74
N LEU A 117 1.19 4.92 6.20
CA LEU A 117 2.28 5.49 7.01
C LEU A 117 1.76 6.63 7.90
N LEU A 118 1.03 7.60 7.32
CA LEU A 118 0.45 8.72 8.07
C LEU A 118 -0.48 8.22 9.18
N ALA A 119 -1.40 7.30 8.89
CA ALA A 119 -2.30 6.73 9.89
C ALA A 119 -1.53 5.98 10.99
N THR A 120 -0.48 5.23 10.66
CA THR A 120 0.33 4.56 11.69
C THR A 120 1.10 5.53 12.58
N CYS A 121 1.48 6.69 12.06
CA CYS A 121 2.18 7.73 12.82
C CYS A 121 1.24 8.61 13.63
N PHE A 122 0.03 8.87 13.13
CA PHE A 122 -0.94 9.80 13.72
C PHE A 122 -2.08 9.05 14.39
N ASP A 123 -1.75 8.07 15.23
CA ASP A 123 -2.77 7.24 15.89
C ASP A 123 -3.47 8.03 17.02
N ASP A 124 -4.67 8.52 16.74
CA ASP A 124 -5.57 9.18 17.71
C ASP A 124 -6.51 8.17 18.42
N GLY A 125 -6.14 6.88 18.42
CA GLY A 125 -6.89 5.78 19.02
C GLY A 125 -7.74 4.99 18.03
N HIS A 126 -7.38 5.03 16.74
CA HIS A 126 -7.96 4.18 15.71
C HIS A 126 -7.23 2.83 15.62
N HIS A 127 -5.96 2.75 16.02
CA HIS A 127 -5.14 1.52 16.00
C HIS A 127 -5.20 0.78 14.65
N LEU A 128 -4.94 1.48 13.55
CA LEU A 128 -4.96 0.89 12.22
C LEU A 128 -3.91 -0.23 12.15
N ARG A 129 -4.38 -1.45 11.89
CA ARG A 129 -3.55 -2.67 11.84
C ARG A 129 -3.12 -2.95 10.41
N GLU A 130 -4.06 -2.90 9.48
CA GLU A 130 -3.82 -3.25 8.09
C GLU A 130 -4.84 -2.61 7.14
N ILE A 131 -4.46 -2.58 5.86
CA ILE A 131 -5.32 -2.25 4.73
C ILE A 131 -5.32 -3.46 3.79
N ARG A 132 -6.51 -3.92 3.43
CA ARG A 132 -6.71 -4.91 2.38
C ARG A 132 -7.39 -4.22 1.22
N PHE A 133 -6.78 -4.23 0.04
CA PHE A 133 -7.27 -3.46 -1.09
C PHE A 133 -7.21 -4.31 -2.36
N GLU A 134 -8.27 -4.30 -3.16
CA GLU A 134 -8.31 -4.96 -4.45
C GLU A 134 -8.86 -4.00 -5.49
N GLY A 135 -8.19 -3.94 -6.63
CA GLY A 135 -8.56 -3.06 -7.72
C GLY A 135 -8.50 -3.74 -9.07
N CYS A 136 -9.18 -3.14 -10.04
CA CYS A 136 -9.13 -3.57 -11.42
C CYS A 136 -9.26 -2.42 -12.40
N TRP A 137 -8.72 -2.67 -13.59
CA TRP A 137 -8.91 -1.85 -14.76
C TRP A 137 -10.20 -2.27 -15.45
N ARG A 138 -11.10 -1.30 -15.59
CA ARG A 138 -12.28 -1.39 -16.44
C ARG A 138 -11.96 -0.71 -17.76
N CYS A 139 -12.10 -1.47 -18.85
CA CYS A 139 -11.98 -0.95 -20.21
C CYS A 139 -13.36 -0.93 -20.89
N ASP A 140 -13.71 0.18 -21.54
CA ASP A 140 -14.99 0.32 -22.25
C ASP A 140 -15.06 -0.51 -23.54
N LYS A 141 -13.91 -1.02 -24.02
CA LYS A 141 -13.78 -1.81 -25.25
C LYS A 141 -12.76 -2.93 -25.07
N PRO A 142 -13.09 -4.20 -25.38
CA PRO A 142 -12.13 -5.28 -25.25
C PRO A 142 -10.85 -5.03 -26.04
N ARG A 143 -9.74 -4.89 -25.33
CA ARG A 143 -8.40 -4.66 -25.88
C ARG A 143 -7.39 -5.55 -25.18
N LEU A 144 -6.34 -5.89 -25.91
CA LEU A 144 -5.31 -6.80 -25.43
C LEU A 144 -4.64 -6.22 -24.19
N PHE A 145 -4.69 -6.96 -23.08
CA PHE A 145 -4.06 -6.65 -21.79
C PHE A 145 -4.59 -5.40 -21.05
N GLU A 146 -5.83 -4.96 -21.33
CA GLU A 146 -6.47 -3.81 -20.66
C GLU A 146 -7.42 -4.21 -19.49
N PHE A 147 -7.44 -5.49 -19.10
CA PHE A 147 -8.31 -6.03 -18.01
C PHE A 147 -7.49 -6.48 -16.78
N GLY A 148 -6.44 -5.73 -16.47
CA GLY A 148 -5.58 -6.01 -15.32
C GLY A 148 -6.31 -5.84 -13.99
N GLY A 149 -5.87 -6.56 -12.97
CA GLY A 149 -6.30 -6.36 -11.58
C GLY A 149 -5.10 -6.41 -10.66
N GLU A 150 -5.27 -5.93 -9.44
CA GLU A 150 -4.27 -6.02 -8.40
C GLU A 150 -4.87 -6.18 -7.01
N GLY A 151 -4.10 -6.81 -6.13
CA GLY A 151 -4.33 -6.85 -4.70
C GLY A 151 -3.17 -6.20 -3.95
N GLN A 152 -3.49 -5.46 -2.91
CA GLN A 152 -2.55 -4.85 -1.98
C GLN A 152 -2.94 -5.23 -0.54
N TYR A 153 -1.96 -5.66 0.24
CA TYR A 153 -2.09 -5.93 1.66
C TYR A 153 -1.00 -5.14 2.38
N LEU A 154 -1.40 -4.16 3.18
CA LEU A 154 -0.50 -3.29 3.93
C LEU A 154 -0.69 -3.54 5.41
N SER A 155 0.39 -3.79 6.15
CA SER A 155 0.38 -3.90 7.61
C SER A 155 1.69 -3.36 8.18
N ARG A 156 1.81 -3.29 9.51
CA ARG A 156 3.08 -2.87 10.13
C ARG A 156 4.19 -3.89 9.92
N GLU A 157 3.82 -5.16 9.82
CA GLU A 157 4.73 -6.30 9.75
C GLU A 157 5.12 -6.66 8.31
N PHE A 158 4.17 -6.53 7.39
CA PHE A 158 4.23 -7.09 6.06
C PHE A 158 3.46 -6.26 5.03
N ASP A 159 4.05 -6.14 3.84
CA ASP A 159 3.46 -5.58 2.65
C ASP A 159 3.49 -6.60 1.51
N ALA A 160 2.35 -6.82 0.87
CA ALA A 160 2.26 -7.60 -0.36
C ALA A 160 1.44 -6.88 -1.42
N HIS A 161 2.02 -6.85 -2.63
CA HIS A 161 1.35 -6.45 -3.86
C HIS A 161 1.37 -7.59 -4.87
N SER A 162 0.27 -7.77 -5.57
CA SER A 162 0.19 -8.71 -6.69
C SER A 162 -0.73 -8.18 -7.78
N ALA A 163 -0.19 -7.96 -8.97
CA ALA A 163 -0.98 -7.63 -10.16
C ALA A 163 -1.15 -8.85 -11.08
N SER A 164 -2.30 -8.99 -11.73
CA SER A 164 -2.57 -10.10 -12.67
C SER A 164 -1.61 -10.11 -13.85
N GLY A 165 -1.10 -8.95 -14.27
CA GLY A 165 -0.07 -8.83 -15.31
C GLY A 165 1.26 -9.50 -14.93
N HIS A 166 1.57 -9.60 -13.64
CA HIS A 166 2.78 -10.26 -13.14
C HIS A 166 2.82 -11.75 -13.52
N ALA A 167 1.66 -12.42 -13.49
CA ALA A 167 1.57 -13.83 -13.88
C ALA A 167 1.96 -14.05 -15.35
N LEU A 168 1.59 -13.12 -16.25
CA LEU A 168 1.96 -13.19 -17.67
C LEU A 168 3.45 -13.01 -17.87
N GLN A 169 4.06 -12.04 -17.18
CA GLN A 169 5.50 -11.80 -17.24
C GLN A 169 6.29 -12.98 -16.68
N LEU A 170 5.91 -13.47 -15.50
CA LEU A 170 6.55 -14.61 -14.85
C LEU A 170 6.45 -15.86 -15.73
N GLY A 171 5.26 -16.15 -16.26
CA GLY A 171 5.03 -17.27 -17.16
C GLY A 171 5.88 -17.20 -18.43
N HIS A 172 6.04 -16.01 -19.01
CA HIS A 172 6.90 -15.81 -20.18
C HIS A 172 8.37 -16.13 -19.88
N LEU A 173 8.92 -15.55 -18.80
CA LEU A 173 10.32 -15.74 -18.40
C LEU A 173 10.65 -17.20 -18.06
N VAL A 174 9.77 -17.86 -17.29
CA VAL A 174 9.95 -19.27 -16.93
C VAL A 174 9.86 -20.15 -18.17
N ARG A 175 8.87 -19.91 -19.06
CA ARG A 175 8.73 -20.67 -20.30
C ARG A 175 9.99 -20.54 -21.18
N GLU A 176 10.53 -19.34 -21.32
CA GLU A 176 11.73 -19.08 -22.12
C GLU A 176 12.92 -19.92 -21.61
N ALA A 177 13.19 -19.83 -20.29
CA ALA A 177 14.24 -20.61 -19.63
C ALA A 177 14.06 -22.12 -19.79
N LEU A 178 12.84 -22.63 -19.64
CA LEU A 178 12.55 -24.05 -19.83
C LEU A 178 12.72 -24.49 -21.30
N SER A 179 12.32 -23.65 -22.25
CA SER A 179 12.41 -23.98 -23.69
C SER A 179 13.85 -23.99 -24.19
N SER A 180 14.72 -23.19 -23.58
CA SER A 180 16.16 -23.15 -23.89
C SER A 180 16.97 -24.19 -23.11
N GLY A 181 16.37 -24.86 -22.12
CA GLY A 181 17.08 -25.76 -21.20
C GLY A 181 17.96 -25.03 -20.19
N ASP A 182 17.80 -23.71 -20.03
CA ASP A 182 18.52 -22.88 -19.08
C ASP A 182 17.84 -22.92 -17.70
N PHE A 183 18.10 -24.01 -16.97
CA PHE A 183 17.52 -24.21 -15.64
C PHE A 183 18.07 -23.20 -14.60
N ASP A 184 19.27 -22.66 -14.79
CA ASP A 184 19.84 -21.65 -13.90
C ASP A 184 19.08 -20.32 -14.01
N GLN A 185 18.74 -19.91 -15.24
CA GLN A 185 17.87 -18.76 -15.47
C GLN A 185 16.48 -18.98 -14.88
N GLY A 186 15.90 -20.17 -15.09
CA GLY A 186 14.60 -20.55 -14.51
C GLY A 186 14.59 -20.47 -12.98
N ALA A 187 15.62 -21.03 -12.34
CA ALA A 187 15.80 -20.96 -10.89
C ALA A 187 16.05 -19.53 -10.39
N THR A 188 16.71 -18.68 -11.16
CA THR A 188 16.92 -17.27 -10.83
C THR A 188 15.59 -16.49 -10.84
N VAL A 189 14.73 -16.72 -11.84
CA VAL A 189 13.40 -16.10 -11.94
C VAL A 189 12.51 -16.56 -10.77
N ILE A 190 12.40 -17.88 -10.60
CA ILE A 190 12.29 -18.60 -9.32
C ILE A 190 12.47 -17.79 -8.02
N ALA A 191 13.75 -17.73 -7.64
CA ALA A 191 14.24 -17.17 -6.40
C ALA A 191 13.97 -15.66 -6.28
N ARG A 192 13.95 -14.92 -7.40
CA ARG A 192 13.58 -13.50 -7.40
C ARG A 192 12.15 -13.29 -6.93
N GLU A 193 11.21 -14.15 -7.33
CA GLU A 193 9.82 -14.04 -6.89
C GLU A 193 9.67 -14.32 -5.39
N ALA A 194 10.32 -15.37 -4.89
CA ALA A 194 10.38 -15.65 -3.46
C ALA A 194 11.03 -14.49 -2.68
N SER A 195 12.10 -13.91 -3.23
CA SER A 195 12.79 -12.77 -2.63
C SER A 195 11.93 -11.51 -2.61
N ARG A 196 11.12 -11.27 -3.64
CA ARG A 196 10.16 -10.16 -3.71
C ARG A 196 9.14 -10.25 -2.58
N LEU A 197 8.55 -11.43 -2.36
CA LEU A 197 7.63 -11.66 -1.24
C LEU A 197 8.31 -11.44 0.11
N LEU A 198 9.51 -11.98 0.29
CA LEU A 198 10.27 -11.77 1.54
C LEU A 198 10.64 -10.30 1.77
N ALA A 199 10.88 -9.53 0.70
CA ALA A 199 11.20 -8.10 0.81
C ALA A 199 10.08 -7.28 1.44
N GLY A 200 8.82 -7.73 1.33
CA GLY A 200 7.66 -7.13 1.98
C GLY A 200 7.69 -7.16 3.51
N ILE A 201 8.53 -7.98 4.13
CA ILE A 201 8.64 -8.04 5.60
C ILE A 201 9.49 -6.87 6.08
N HIS A 202 8.89 -5.94 6.84
CA HIS A 202 9.55 -4.69 7.22
C HIS A 202 10.73 -4.90 8.18
N ASN A 203 10.57 -5.75 9.19
CA ASN A 203 11.63 -6.03 10.15
C ASN A 203 12.73 -6.90 9.52
N ALA A 204 13.95 -6.36 9.39
CA ALA A 204 15.07 -7.04 8.76
C ALA A 204 15.50 -8.34 9.45
N ALA A 205 15.35 -8.44 10.78
CA ALA A 205 15.65 -9.66 11.52
C ALA A 205 14.60 -10.74 11.27
N HIS A 206 13.30 -10.38 11.32
CA HIS A 206 12.20 -11.29 10.98
C HIS A 206 12.31 -11.78 9.54
N ARG A 207 12.63 -10.87 8.60
CA ARG A 207 12.84 -11.21 7.19
C ARG A 207 13.94 -12.25 7.01
N ARG A 208 15.11 -12.07 7.64
CA ARG A 208 16.22 -13.04 7.60
C ARG A 208 15.83 -14.38 8.23
N GLN A 209 15.08 -14.36 9.33
CA GLN A 209 14.62 -15.58 9.98
C GLN A 209 13.64 -16.35 9.10
N LEU A 210 12.65 -15.66 8.51
CA LEU A 210 11.68 -16.30 7.62
C LEU A 210 12.35 -16.80 6.35
N GLN A 211 13.27 -16.04 5.76
CA GLN A 211 14.06 -16.47 4.61
C GLN A 211 14.77 -17.81 4.86
N ARG A 212 15.41 -17.97 6.02
CA ARG A 212 16.06 -19.25 6.39
C ARG A 212 15.06 -20.41 6.48
N ARG A 213 13.87 -20.15 7.04
CA ARG A 213 12.80 -21.16 7.17
C ARG A 213 12.20 -21.54 5.81
N VAL A 214 12.01 -20.57 4.92
CA VAL A 214 11.56 -20.83 3.54
C VAL A 214 12.56 -21.72 2.81
N VAL A 215 13.86 -21.38 2.85
CA VAL A 215 14.90 -22.21 2.24
C VAL A 215 14.90 -23.63 2.81
N TRP A 216 14.78 -23.77 4.14
CA TRP A 216 14.68 -25.09 4.77
C TRP A 216 13.50 -25.90 4.25
N HIS A 217 12.28 -25.33 4.21
CA HIS A 217 11.10 -26.04 3.72
C HIS A 217 11.18 -26.40 2.23
N LEU A 218 11.85 -25.58 1.41
CA LEU A 218 12.12 -25.92 0.01
C LEU A 218 13.06 -27.11 -0.12
N ILE A 219 14.10 -27.21 0.72
CA ILE A 219 15.03 -28.36 0.73
C ILE A 219 14.33 -29.61 1.27
N GLU A 220 13.57 -29.48 2.36
CA GLU A 220 12.83 -30.57 3.00
C GLU A 220 11.86 -31.24 2.01
N GLY A 221 11.12 -30.45 1.23
CA GLY A 221 10.24 -30.98 0.18
C GLY A 221 10.99 -31.82 -0.87
N LEU A 222 12.18 -31.38 -1.29
CA LEU A 222 13.00 -32.12 -2.25
C LEU A 222 13.52 -33.46 -1.69
N CYS A 223 13.79 -33.52 -0.39
CA CYS A 223 14.21 -34.76 0.26
C CYS A 223 13.05 -35.76 0.43
N ALA A 224 11.83 -35.27 0.69
CA ALA A 224 10.64 -36.11 0.81
C ALA A 224 10.20 -36.73 -0.52
N ASP A 225 10.37 -36.01 -1.63
CA ASP A 225 10.00 -36.49 -2.97
C ASP A 225 11.02 -37.50 -3.55
N GLY A 226 12.21 -37.65 -2.94
CA GLY A 226 13.24 -38.60 -3.35
C GLY A 226 13.08 -40.03 -2.80
N GLU A 227 12.08 -40.26 -1.94
CA GLU A 227 11.79 -41.57 -1.33
C GLU A 227 10.59 -42.31 -1.97
N GLN A 228 10.07 -41.85 -3.11
CA GLN A 228 9.04 -42.51 -3.93
C GLN A 228 9.58 -42.99 -5.28
#